data_AF-A0A6V7MBY6-F1
#
_entry.id   AF-A0A6V7MBY6-F1
#
_cell.length_a   1.000
_cell.length_b   1.000
_cell.length_c   1.000
_cell.angle_alpha   90.00
_cell.angle_beta   90.00
_cell.angle_gamma   90.00
#
_symmetry.space_group_name_H-M   'P 1'
#
loop_
_entity.id
_entity.type
_entity.pdbx_description
1 polymer ?
#
loop_
_entity_poly.entity_id
_entity_poly.type
_entity_poly.pdbx_seq_one_letter_code
_entity_poly.pdbx_strand_id
1 'polypeptide(L)' 'NPCDDTRHQRIWSRNKTCDQLPRFLVIGPQKTGTTALYTFLSIHPAISSNLPSPDTFEEIQFFNGKNYYKGLD' A
#
# COMPACT_ATOMS: atom_id res chain seq x y z
N ASN A 1 -10.17 -8.11 7.87
CA ASN A 1 -9.02 -8.58 7.08
C ASN A 1 -9.49 -9.70 6.16
N PRO A 2 -9.40 -9.58 4.82
CA PRO A 2 -9.78 -10.64 3.89
C PRO A 2 -8.94 -11.92 4.03
N CYS A 3 -7.79 -11.86 4.70
CA CYS A 3 -6.93 -13.01 4.94
C CYS A 3 -7.29 -13.82 6.20
N ASP A 4 -8.00 -13.20 7.15
CA ASP A 4 -8.35 -13.83 8.43
C ASP A 4 -9.84 -14.19 8.54
N ASP A 5 -10.71 -13.50 7.81
CA ASP A 5 -12.17 -13.69 7.87
C ASP A 5 -12.75 -14.04 6.49
N THR A 6 -13.35 -15.22 6.40
CA THR A 6 -14.00 -15.73 5.19
C THR A 6 -15.10 -14.81 4.66
N ARG A 7 -15.75 -14.01 5.51
CA ARG A 7 -16.76 -13.02 5.08
C ARG A 7 -16.11 -11.86 4.33
N HIS A 8 -14.95 -11.39 4.80
CA HIS A 8 -14.19 -10.35 4.11
C HIS A 8 -13.57 -10.85 2.81
N GLN A 9 -13.20 -12.14 2.74
CA GLN A 9 -12.71 -12.75 1.51
C GLN A 9 -13.80 -12.86 0.44
N ARG A 10 -15.05 -13.17 0.83
CA ARG A 10 -16.20 -13.31 -0.09
C ARG A 10 -16.59 -12.01 -0.79
N ILE A 11 -16.36 -10.86 -0.15
CA ILE A 11 -16.61 -9.53 -0.73
C ILE A 11 -15.40 -8.96 -1.48
N TRP A 12 -14.26 -9.65 -1.44
CA TRP A 12 -13.05 -9.25 -2.15
C TRP A 12 -13.05 -9.78 -3.59
N SER A 13 -12.34 -9.08 -4.49
CA SER A 13 -12.23 -9.47 -5.89
C SER A 13 -11.54 -10.83 -6.04
N ARG A 14 -12.11 -11.73 -6.86
CA ARG A 14 -11.69 -13.14 -6.98
C ARG A 14 -10.25 -13.33 -7.46
N ASN A 15 -9.68 -12.32 -8.11
CA ASN A 15 -8.31 -12.37 -8.65
C ASN A 15 -7.26 -11.88 -7.64
N LYS A 16 -7.66 -11.38 -6.47
CA LYS A 16 -6.72 -10.82 -5.49
C LYS A 16 -6.36 -11.84 -4.42
N THR A 17 -5.08 -11.85 -4.06
CA THR A 17 -4.52 -12.74 -3.05
C THR A 17 -3.91 -11.94 -1.90
N CYS A 18 -3.83 -12.56 -0.73
CA CYS A 18 -3.28 -11.95 0.48
C CYS A 18 -1.83 -11.45 0.32
N ASP A 19 -1.07 -12.05 -0.59
CA ASP A 19 0.30 -11.64 -0.89
C ASP A 19 0.42 -10.32 -1.66
N GLN A 20 -0.69 -9.80 -2.20
CA GLN A 20 -0.72 -8.52 -2.91
C GLN A 20 -0.88 -7.32 -1.97
N LEU A 21 -1.14 -7.55 -0.68
CA LEU A 21 -1.28 -6.48 0.31
C LEU A 21 0.09 -6.05 0.87
N PRO A 22 0.27 -4.75 1.19
CA PRO A 22 1.51 -4.28 1.78
C PRO A 22 1.73 -4.90 3.15
N ARG A 23 2.92 -5.50 3.35
CA ARG A 23 3.35 -6.07 4.64
C ARG A 23 3.98 -5.02 5.56
N PHE A 24 4.34 -3.86 5.01
CA PHE A 24 5.02 -2.78 5.70
C PHE A 24 4.47 -1.44 5.20
N LEU A 25 4.28 -0.48 6.11
CA LEU A 25 3.79 0.87 5.82
C LEU A 25 4.74 1.89 6.42
N VAL A 26 5.24 2.81 5.60
CA VAL A 26 5.94 4.00 6.07
C VAL A 26 4.89 5.06 6.36
N ILE A 27 4.67 5.37 7.64
CA ILE A 27 3.74 6.41 8.08
C ILE A 27 4.55 7.45 8.85
N GLY A 28 4.44 8.71 8.43
CA GLY A 28 5.13 9.81 9.09
C GLY A 28 4.57 11.16 8.64
N PRO A 29 4.79 12.22 9.43
CA PRO A 29 4.48 13.57 9.00
C PRO A 29 5.35 13.94 7.78
N GLN A 30 4.87 14.90 6.98
CA GLN A 30 5.62 15.36 5.82
C GLN A 30 6.95 16.00 6.23
N LYS A 31 7.94 15.94 5.32
CA LYS A 31 9.27 16.56 5.46
C LYS A 31 10.18 15.95 6.54
N THR A 32 9.89 14.74 7.02
CA THR A 32 10.79 13.99 7.93
C THR A 32 11.66 12.95 7.22
N GLY A 33 11.87 13.09 5.91
CA GLY A 33 12.74 12.18 5.15
C GLY A 33 12.12 10.83 4.80
N THR A 34 10.79 10.70 4.78
CA THR A 34 10.09 9.46 4.37
C THR A 34 10.45 9.04 2.94
N THR A 35 10.60 9.99 2.00
CA THR A 35 11.07 9.71 0.63
C THR A 35 12.48 9.12 0.61
N ALA A 36 13.40 9.62 1.44
CA ALA A 36 14.76 9.08 1.50
C ALA A 36 14.76 7.64 2.05
N LEU A 37 13.98 7.40 3.13
CA LEU A 37 13.80 6.06 3.68
C LEU A 37 13.19 5.11 2.65
N TYR A 38 12.16 5.54 1.92
CA TYR A 38 11.54 4.77 0.83
C TYR A 38 12.55 4.37 -0.23
N THR A 39 13.40 5.31 -0.67
CA THR A 39 14.45 5.05 -1.67
C THR A 39 15.51 4.08 -1.15
N PHE A 40 15.91 4.15 0.12
CA PHE A 40 16.86 3.19 0.66
C PHE A 40 16.28 1.78 0.81
N LEU A 41 14.98 1.68 1.14
CA LEU A 41 14.30 0.39 1.24
C LEU A 41 14.09 -0.26 -0.13
N SER A 42 13.84 0.52 -1.18
CA SER A 42 13.66 -0.02 -2.55
C SER A 42 14.94 -0.58 -3.16
N ILE A 43 16.12 -0.23 -2.61
CA ILE A 43 17.41 -0.81 -3.01
C ILE A 43 17.60 -2.23 -2.45
N HIS A 44 16.88 -2.59 -1.39
CA HIS A 44 17.06 -3.88 -0.73
C HIS A 44 16.37 -5.02 -1.51
N PRO A 45 17.05 -6.13 -1.84
CA PRO A 45 16.52 -7.16 -2.75
C PRO A 45 15.28 -7.91 -2.20
N ALA A 46 15.09 -7.91 -0.88
CA ALA A 46 13.93 -8.53 -0.23
C ALA A 46 12.71 -7.60 -0.10
N ILE A 47 12.82 -6.33 -0.51
CA ILE A 47 11.76 -5.33 -0.34
C ILE A 47 11.38 -4.80 -1.72
N SER A 48 10.11 -4.96 -2.07
CA SER A 48 9.52 -4.33 -3.24
C SER A 48 8.78 -3.06 -2.84
N SER A 49 9.00 -1.99 -3.59
CA SER A 49 8.23 -0.75 -3.44
C SER A 49 6.95 -0.78 -4.28
N ASN A 50 6.08 0.21 -4.07
CA ASN A 50 4.87 0.37 -4.89
C ASN A 50 5.16 1.02 -6.25
N LEU A 51 4.20 0.90 -7.16
CA LEU A 51 4.20 1.66 -8.41
C LEU A 51 3.89 3.14 -8.13
N PRO A 52 4.53 4.06 -8.86
CA PRO A 52 4.26 5.48 -8.71
C PRO A 52 2.88 5.83 -9.27
N SER A 53 2.18 6.69 -8.55
CA SER A 53 0.92 7.31 -8.98
C SER A 53 1.23 8.58 -9.77
N PRO A 54 0.47 8.91 -10.84
CA PRO A 54 0.66 10.15 -11.57
C PRO A 54 0.35 11.40 -10.73
N ASP A 55 -0.52 11.27 -9.72
CA ASP A 55 -0.97 12.40 -8.88
C ASP A 55 -0.13 12.57 -7.61
N THR A 56 0.36 11.44 -7.05
CA THR A 56 0.96 11.39 -5.72
C THR A 56 2.37 10.78 -5.71
N PHE A 57 2.95 10.53 -6.89
CA PHE A 57 4.30 9.99 -7.07
C PHE A 57 4.52 8.70 -6.26
N GLU A 58 5.49 8.67 -5.34
CA GLU A 58 5.77 7.51 -4.49
C GLU A 58 4.68 7.21 -3.46
N GLU A 59 3.83 8.18 -3.12
CA GLU A 59 2.80 8.02 -2.09
C GLU A 59 1.51 7.43 -2.67
N ILE A 60 0.90 6.46 -1.98
CA ILE A 60 -0.41 5.91 -2.38
C ILE A 60 -1.57 6.76 -1.79
N GLN A 61 -1.35 7.33 -0.60
CA GLN A 61 -2.36 8.09 0.16
C GLN A 61 -3.72 7.39 0.31
N PHE A 62 -3.72 6.04 0.38
CA PHE A 62 -4.96 5.24 0.43
C PHE A 62 -5.82 5.60 1.65
N PHE A 63 -5.24 5.61 2.85
CA PHE A 63 -5.95 5.82 4.12
C PHE A 63 -6.24 7.29 4.46
N ASN A 64 -5.75 8.25 3.68
CA ASN A 64 -5.81 9.67 4.03
C ASN A 64 -7.12 10.36 3.59
N GLY A 65 -7.89 9.78 2.67
CA GLY A 65 -9.09 10.44 2.18
C GLY A 65 -9.88 9.67 1.14
N LYS A 66 -10.17 10.32 0.01
CA LYS A 66 -11.12 9.83 -1.00
C LYS A 66 -10.74 8.49 -1.62
N ASN A 67 -9.44 8.17 -1.66
CA ASN A 67 -8.94 6.91 -2.22
C ASN A 67 -9.38 5.68 -1.42
N TYR A 68 -9.63 5.82 -0.12
CA TYR A 68 -10.14 4.72 0.70
C TYR A 68 -11.50 4.21 0.21
N TYR A 69 -12.38 5.12 -0.20
CA TYR A 69 -13.73 4.79 -0.68
C TYR A 69 -13.75 4.15 -2.07
N LYS A 70 -12.65 4.24 -2.83
CA LYS A 70 -12.50 3.53 -4.10
C LYS A 70 -12.33 2.02 -3.90
N GLY A 71 -12.08 1.58 -2.66
CA GLY A 71 -11.84 0.19 -2.34
C GLY A 71 -10.47 -0.30 -2.80
N LEU A 72 -10.23 -1.58 -2.61
CA LEU A 72 -8.99 -2.26 -2.99
C LEU A 72 -9.12 -2.92 -4.37
N ASP A 73 -9.84 -2.32 -5.32
CA ASP A 73 -10.06 -2.86 -6.67
C ASP A 73 -9.07 -2.28 -7.69
#